data_AF-A0A920DSP4-F1
#
_entry.id   AF-A0A920DSP4-F1
#
_cell.length_a   1.000
_cell.length_b   1.000
_cell.length_c   1.000
_cell.angle_alpha   90.00
_cell.angle_beta   90.00
_cell.angle_gamma   90.00
#
_symmetry.space_group_name_H-M   'P 1'
#
loop_
_entity.id
_entity.type
_entity.pdbx_description
1 polymer ?
#
loop_
_entity_poly.entity_id
_entity_poly.type
_entity_poly.pdbx_seq_one_letter_code
_entity_poly.pdbx_strand_id
1 'polypeptide(L)'
;MIPSHYGTFKKLKVTRTDVRIVNLSLLNTDWYIDQMKRDAYDGKGVPFTMPHNLYRQGTRDQAIYKDVGASDKRWEVSKMNRWIQSDLAQTKVNYGGKDYVFFPTKKISIPVDKEKVLSNGTVKEENADLILPSLDWNLNVNQMEKKHMLILDMIDNNKWERPIYFSITIGNSAHSYAYLWDYFQLDGLAYRLVPIKTKSQAGKIGRIESDILYTSLMERFEYGNMNSPEVYLDETNLRLVMNIRNNFSRLADKLILEGDSAGPLKC
;
A
#
# COMPACT_ATOMS: atom_id res chain seq x y z
N MET A 1 -44.94 22.73 -27.31
CA MET A 1 -45.65 23.41 -26.20
C MET A 1 -44.91 23.03 -24.92
N ILE A 2 -44.19 23.98 -24.33
CA ILE A 2 -43.27 23.90 -23.16
C ILE A 2 -44.13 23.79 -21.86
N PRO A 3 -43.65 23.60 -20.58
CA PRO A 3 -42.37 23.16 -19.96
C PRO A 3 -42.52 22.12 -18.81
N SER A 4 -41.46 21.49 -18.26
CA SER A 4 -40.68 22.01 -17.10
C SER A 4 -39.51 21.07 -16.77
N HIS A 5 -38.27 21.54 -16.94
CA HIS A 5 -37.35 21.90 -15.84
C HIS A 5 -37.06 20.80 -14.81
N TYR A 6 -36.21 19.83 -15.17
CA TYR A 6 -35.35 19.14 -14.19
C TYR A 6 -34.00 19.86 -14.11
N GLY A 7 -33.92 20.90 -13.27
CA GLY A 7 -32.70 21.14 -12.50
C GLY A 7 -32.60 20.01 -11.46
N THR A 8 -31.47 19.42 -11.13
CA THR A 8 -30.14 19.99 -10.99
C THR A 8 -29.17 18.82 -11.12
N PHE A 9 -28.31 18.79 -12.14
CA PHE A 9 -27.14 17.92 -12.09
C PHE A 9 -26.20 18.45 -10.99
N LYS A 10 -26.28 17.91 -9.76
CA LYS A 10 -25.19 18.05 -8.79
C LYS A 10 -24.03 17.17 -9.27
N LYS A 11 -23.35 17.61 -10.32
CA LYS A 11 -22.14 16.97 -10.85
C LYS A 11 -20.94 17.81 -10.43
N LEU A 12 -20.49 17.56 -9.21
CA LEU A 12 -19.12 17.84 -8.79
C LEU A 12 -18.64 16.63 -7.99
N LYS A 13 -18.57 15.48 -8.67
CA LYS A 13 -17.69 14.39 -8.24
C LYS A 13 -16.29 14.97 -8.38
N VAL A 14 -15.72 15.46 -7.28
CA VAL A 14 -14.34 15.95 -7.27
C VAL A 14 -13.46 14.74 -7.53
N THR A 15 -13.11 14.51 -8.80
CA THR A 15 -12.17 13.47 -9.18
C THR A 15 -10.78 13.96 -8.78
N ARG A 16 -10.14 13.24 -7.86
CA ARG A 16 -8.76 13.52 -7.44
C ARG A 16 -7.80 13.30 -8.62
N THR A 17 -7.29 14.38 -9.20
CA THR A 17 -6.33 14.41 -10.31
C THR A 17 -4.87 14.44 -9.83
N ASP A 18 -4.65 14.57 -8.53
CA ASP A 18 -3.36 14.62 -7.85
C ASP A 18 -2.83 13.23 -7.42
N VAL A 19 -3.65 12.19 -7.54
CA VAL A 19 -3.31 10.81 -7.15
C VAL A 19 -2.58 10.08 -8.27
N ARG A 20 -1.55 9.30 -7.92
CA ARG A 20 -0.86 8.41 -8.84
C ARG A 20 -1.18 6.96 -8.53
N ILE A 21 -1.69 6.24 -9.52
CA ILE A 21 -2.05 4.84 -9.42
C ILE A 21 -0.97 4.02 -10.10
N VAL A 22 -0.37 3.08 -9.35
CA VAL A 22 0.66 2.17 -9.84
C VAL A 22 0.09 0.75 -9.89
N ASN A 23 0.05 0.17 -11.08
CA ASN A 23 -0.30 -1.22 -11.30
C ASN A 23 0.95 -2.10 -11.08
N LEU A 24 0.93 -2.90 -10.02
CA LEU A 24 2.08 -3.73 -9.63
C LEU A 24 2.43 -4.81 -10.67
N SER A 25 1.47 -5.27 -11.47
CA SER A 25 1.73 -6.25 -12.55
C SER A 25 2.51 -5.61 -13.70
N LEU A 26 2.31 -4.32 -13.96
CA LEU A 26 3.04 -3.54 -14.96
C LEU A 26 4.34 -2.96 -14.41
N LEU A 27 4.52 -2.86 -13.09
CA LEU A 27 5.72 -2.30 -12.45
C LEU A 27 7.00 -3.16 -12.65
N ASN A 28 6.91 -4.25 -13.42
CA ASN A 28 8.06 -5.01 -13.90
C ASN A 28 8.55 -4.57 -15.29
N THR A 29 7.81 -3.72 -16.01
CA THR A 29 8.17 -3.24 -17.36
C THR A 29 8.79 -1.85 -17.32
N ASP A 30 9.87 -1.66 -18.06
CA ASP A 30 10.64 -0.43 -18.12
C ASP A 30 9.83 0.79 -18.60
N TRP A 31 9.05 0.62 -19.66
CA TRP A 31 8.18 1.68 -20.19
C TRP A 31 7.17 2.18 -19.15
N TYR A 32 6.64 1.29 -18.31
CA TYR A 32 5.65 1.67 -17.30
C TYR A 32 6.32 2.39 -16.13
N ILE A 33 7.53 1.97 -15.76
CA ILE A 33 8.35 2.67 -14.77
C ILE A 33 8.67 4.09 -15.24
N ASP A 34 9.08 4.25 -16.51
CA ASP A 34 9.33 5.56 -17.11
C ASP A 34 8.07 6.43 -17.14
N GLN A 35 6.91 5.85 -17.41
CA GLN A 35 5.63 6.56 -17.36
C GLN A 35 5.30 7.03 -15.94
N MET A 36 5.53 6.19 -14.92
CA MET A 36 5.24 6.53 -13.53
C MET A 36 6.14 7.62 -12.96
N LYS A 37 7.35 7.78 -13.50
CA LYS A 37 8.25 8.89 -13.15
C LYS A 37 7.81 10.25 -13.66
N ARG A 38 6.95 10.32 -14.68
CA ARG A 38 6.48 11.59 -15.27
C ARG A 38 5.29 12.12 -14.50
N ASP A 39 5.19 13.43 -14.35
CA ASP A 39 3.97 14.11 -13.88
C ASP A 39 2.78 13.79 -14.82
N ALA A 40 1.57 13.74 -14.27
CA ALA A 40 0.34 13.51 -15.02
C ALA A 40 -0.81 14.22 -14.32
N TYR A 41 -1.50 15.10 -15.04
CA TYR A 41 -2.46 16.05 -14.46
C TYR A 41 -1.81 16.84 -13.31
N ASP A 42 -2.45 16.89 -12.15
CA ASP A 42 -1.92 17.55 -10.95
C ASP A 42 -1.02 16.61 -10.11
N GLY A 43 -0.95 15.34 -10.49
CA GLY A 43 -0.20 14.31 -9.78
C GLY A 43 1.27 14.28 -10.17
N LYS A 44 2.14 14.69 -9.24
CA LYS A 44 3.60 14.54 -9.37
C LYS A 44 4.00 13.10 -9.61
N GLY A 45 5.03 12.89 -10.42
CA GLY A 45 5.63 11.58 -10.68
C GLY A 45 5.94 10.81 -9.39
N VAL A 46 5.91 9.49 -9.49
CA VAL A 46 6.32 8.61 -8.39
C VAL A 46 7.82 8.81 -8.16
N PRO A 47 8.28 8.99 -6.90
CA PRO A 47 9.65 9.40 -6.59
C PRO A 47 10.66 8.26 -6.72
N PHE A 48 10.66 7.54 -7.85
CA PHE A 48 11.66 6.52 -8.14
C PHE A 48 13.00 7.17 -8.48
N THR A 49 14.09 6.75 -7.83
CA THR A 49 15.44 7.23 -8.11
C THR A 49 16.27 6.25 -8.95
N MET A 50 15.87 4.98 -9.02
CA MET A 50 16.59 3.99 -9.84
C MET A 50 16.72 4.49 -11.29
N PRO A 51 17.92 4.59 -11.89
CA PRO A 51 18.05 5.07 -13.28
C PRO A 51 17.65 4.01 -14.31
N HIS A 52 17.22 4.45 -15.50
CA HIS A 52 16.60 3.61 -16.54
C HIS A 52 17.46 2.42 -16.96
N ASN A 53 18.77 2.60 -17.07
CA ASN A 53 19.71 1.53 -17.41
C ASN A 53 19.69 0.36 -16.41
N LEU A 54 19.25 0.57 -15.16
CA LEU A 54 19.20 -0.47 -14.15
C LEU A 54 17.89 -1.27 -14.16
N TYR A 55 16.83 -0.78 -14.83
CA TYR A 55 15.53 -1.48 -14.90
C TYR A 55 15.03 -1.77 -16.32
N ARG A 56 15.76 -1.35 -17.37
CA ARG A 56 15.48 -1.75 -18.75
C ARG A 56 15.33 -3.26 -18.87
N GLN A 57 14.52 -3.72 -19.81
CA GLN A 57 14.25 -5.14 -20.02
C GLN A 57 15.53 -6.00 -19.98
N GLY A 58 15.51 -7.10 -19.21
CA GLY A 58 16.67 -8.00 -19.05
C GLY A 58 17.63 -7.62 -17.91
N THR A 59 17.51 -6.42 -17.35
CA THR A 59 18.38 -5.87 -16.30
C THR A 59 17.65 -5.75 -14.97
N ARG A 60 18.24 -6.30 -13.90
CA ARG A 60 17.64 -6.39 -12.55
C ARG A 60 16.16 -6.78 -12.58
N ASP A 61 15.80 -7.77 -13.41
CA ASP A 61 14.46 -8.34 -13.36
C ASP A 61 14.20 -9.04 -12.02
N GLN A 62 15.27 -9.52 -11.40
CA GLN A 62 15.29 -10.11 -10.08
C GLN A 62 16.54 -9.69 -9.29
N ALA A 63 16.40 -9.58 -7.98
CA ALA A 63 17.49 -9.61 -7.03
C ALA A 63 17.47 -10.93 -6.24
N ILE A 64 18.64 -11.51 -5.97
CA ILE A 64 18.76 -12.81 -5.29
C ILE A 64 19.16 -12.59 -3.82
N TYR A 65 18.58 -13.36 -2.90
CA TYR A 65 19.07 -13.38 -1.52
C TYR A 65 20.40 -14.13 -1.45
N LYS A 66 21.42 -13.50 -0.85
CA LYS A 66 22.69 -14.16 -0.55
C LYS A 66 23.22 -13.64 0.77
N ASP A 67 23.30 -14.50 1.76
CA ASP A 67 23.94 -14.15 3.03
C ASP A 67 25.46 -14.02 2.84
N VAL A 68 25.99 -12.89 3.27
CA VAL A 68 27.42 -12.56 3.27
C VAL A 68 27.87 -12.12 4.67
N GLY A 69 27.27 -12.72 5.72
CA GLY A 69 27.50 -12.34 7.12
C GLY A 69 26.63 -11.17 7.57
N ALA A 70 25.45 -11.02 6.96
CA ALA A 70 24.54 -9.91 7.22
C ALA A 70 23.09 -10.35 7.46
N SER A 71 22.76 -11.64 7.34
CA SER A 71 21.41 -12.18 7.57
C SER A 71 20.77 -11.73 8.89
N ASP A 72 21.56 -11.62 9.95
CA ASP A 72 21.07 -11.18 11.26
C ASP A 72 20.88 -9.67 11.40
N LYS A 73 21.50 -8.88 10.52
CA LYS A 73 21.49 -7.42 10.56
C LYS A 73 20.23 -6.89 9.90
N ARG A 74 19.52 -5.97 10.57
CA ARG A 74 18.46 -5.17 9.95
C ARG A 74 19.08 -4.01 9.19
N TRP A 75 18.68 -3.82 7.94
CA TRP A 75 19.13 -2.69 7.13
C TRP A 75 18.00 -1.68 6.97
N GLU A 76 18.31 -0.41 7.12
CA GLU A 76 17.41 0.64 6.66
C GLU A 76 17.15 0.48 5.15
N VAL A 77 15.94 0.82 4.72
CA VAL A 77 15.53 0.77 3.33
C VAL A 77 16.46 1.60 2.45
N SER A 78 16.98 2.73 2.95
CA SER A 78 17.95 3.60 2.27
C SER A 78 19.27 2.89 1.93
N LYS A 79 19.76 2.05 2.84
CA LYS A 79 20.96 1.24 2.63
C LYS A 79 20.69 0.11 1.63
N MET A 80 19.56 -0.57 1.78
CA MET A 80 19.13 -1.62 0.85
C MET A 80 18.94 -1.06 -0.57
N ASN A 81 18.32 0.11 -0.70
CA ASN A 81 18.06 0.77 -1.96
C ASN A 81 19.37 1.15 -2.68
N ARG A 82 20.30 1.80 -1.96
CA ARG A 82 21.66 2.08 -2.49
C ARG A 82 22.40 0.82 -2.93
N TRP A 83 22.27 -0.28 -2.17
CA TRP A 83 22.90 -1.55 -2.50
C TRP A 83 22.32 -2.16 -3.79
N ILE A 84 20.99 -2.19 -3.91
CA ILE A 84 20.29 -2.73 -5.09
C ILE A 84 20.59 -1.90 -6.35
N GLN A 85 20.70 -0.59 -6.20
CA GLN A 85 21.00 0.33 -7.31
C GLN A 85 22.49 0.40 -7.65
N SER A 86 23.38 -0.20 -6.86
CA SER A 86 24.80 -0.27 -7.18
C SER A 86 25.07 -1.23 -8.35
N ASP A 87 25.93 -0.81 -9.27
CA ASP A 87 26.38 -1.63 -10.40
C ASP A 87 27.78 -2.24 -10.21
N LEU A 88 28.34 -2.10 -9.00
CA LEU A 88 29.65 -2.63 -8.62
C LEU A 88 29.67 -4.16 -8.60
N ALA A 89 30.82 -4.76 -8.88
CA ALA A 89 30.96 -6.23 -8.86
C ALA A 89 30.62 -6.84 -7.50
N GLN A 90 30.94 -6.16 -6.38
CA GLN A 90 30.63 -6.67 -5.05
C GLN A 90 29.13 -6.69 -4.69
N THR A 91 28.26 -6.02 -5.46
CA THR A 91 26.81 -6.07 -5.27
C THR A 91 26.13 -7.10 -6.18
N LYS A 92 26.93 -7.85 -6.95
CA LYS A 92 26.48 -8.87 -7.89
C LYS A 92 26.85 -10.28 -7.43
N VAL A 93 26.05 -11.25 -7.84
CA VAL A 93 26.31 -12.68 -7.70
C VAL A 93 26.07 -13.34 -9.05
N ASN A 94 27.00 -14.19 -9.48
CA ASN A 94 26.77 -15.04 -10.64
C ASN A 94 25.90 -16.23 -10.22
N TYR A 95 24.77 -16.41 -10.90
CA TYR A 95 23.86 -17.52 -10.69
C TYR A 95 23.42 -18.06 -12.05
N GLY A 96 23.77 -19.31 -12.36
CA GLY A 96 23.44 -19.93 -13.64
C GLY A 96 24.05 -19.21 -14.86
N GLY A 97 25.26 -18.65 -14.73
CA GLY A 97 25.96 -17.98 -15.82
C GLY A 97 25.50 -16.54 -16.09
N LYS A 98 24.54 -16.02 -15.32
CA LYS A 98 24.09 -14.62 -15.37
C LYS A 98 24.40 -13.92 -14.06
N ASP A 99 24.81 -12.66 -14.14
CA ASP A 99 24.99 -11.80 -12.97
C ASP A 99 23.66 -11.21 -12.53
N TYR A 100 23.35 -11.37 -11.25
CA TYR A 100 22.20 -10.78 -10.58
C TYR A 100 22.69 -9.84 -9.49
N VAL A 101 21.99 -8.73 -9.29
CA VAL A 101 22.14 -8.00 -8.02
C VAL A 101 21.64 -8.90 -6.89
N PHE A 102 22.30 -8.85 -5.73
CA PHE A 102 21.85 -9.60 -4.57
C PHE A 102 21.50 -8.69 -3.40
N PHE A 103 20.71 -9.18 -2.46
CA PHE A 103 20.44 -8.51 -1.20
C PHE A 103 20.94 -9.37 -0.02
N PRO A 104 21.68 -8.78 0.94
CA PRO A 104 22.43 -9.55 1.93
C PRO A 104 21.66 -9.87 3.21
N THR A 105 20.51 -9.24 3.42
CA THR A 105 19.63 -9.47 4.56
C THR A 105 18.17 -9.38 4.14
N LYS A 106 17.31 -10.13 4.82
CA LYS A 106 15.85 -10.07 4.66
C LYS A 106 15.20 -9.08 5.61
N LYS A 107 15.93 -8.57 6.60
CA LYS A 107 15.42 -7.70 7.66
C LYS A 107 15.54 -6.24 7.22
N ILE A 108 14.41 -5.57 6.99
CA ILE A 108 14.36 -4.16 6.53
C ILE A 108 13.73 -3.25 7.60
N SER A 109 14.15 -2.00 7.65
CA SER A 109 13.55 -0.93 8.46
C SER A 109 13.27 0.32 7.64
N ILE A 110 12.18 1.04 7.91
CA ILE A 110 11.95 2.40 7.42
C ILE A 110 11.86 3.33 8.63
N PRO A 111 12.71 4.36 8.77
CA PRO A 111 12.56 5.34 9.84
C PRO A 111 11.26 6.13 9.68
N VAL A 112 10.64 6.48 10.81
CA VAL A 112 9.40 7.25 10.86
C VAL A 112 9.72 8.66 11.31
N ASP A 113 9.25 9.62 10.52
CA ASP A 113 9.19 11.02 10.94
C ASP A 113 7.84 11.24 11.64
N LYS A 114 7.86 11.20 12.99
CA LYS A 114 6.65 11.31 13.81
C LYS A 114 5.93 12.64 13.61
N GLU A 115 6.67 13.74 13.47
CA GLU A 115 6.09 15.06 13.24
C GLU A 115 5.41 15.11 11.87
N LYS A 116 6.06 14.57 10.83
CA LYS A 116 5.51 14.53 9.47
C LYS A 116 4.20 13.74 9.40
N VAL A 117 4.16 12.54 9.96
CA VAL A 117 2.98 11.65 9.88
C VAL A 117 1.78 12.18 10.69
N LEU A 118 2.02 12.97 11.74
CA LEU A 118 0.96 13.68 12.47
C LEU A 118 0.50 14.90 11.68
N SER A 119 1.44 15.76 11.26
CA SER A 119 1.13 17.01 10.55
C SER A 119 0.36 16.81 9.23
N ASN A 120 0.58 15.69 8.52
CA ASN A 120 -0.10 15.38 7.27
C ASN A 120 -1.34 14.46 7.44
N GLY A 121 -1.75 14.16 8.67
CA GLY A 121 -2.91 13.32 8.97
C GLY A 121 -2.75 11.86 8.54
N THR A 122 -1.52 11.33 8.51
CA THR A 122 -1.27 9.88 8.36
C THR A 122 -1.64 9.10 9.60
N VAL A 123 -1.42 9.71 10.75
CA VAL A 123 -1.92 9.21 12.04
C VAL A 123 -2.65 10.36 12.72
N LYS A 124 -3.79 10.07 13.34
CA LYS A 124 -4.50 11.06 14.17
C LYS A 124 -3.71 11.33 15.45
N GLU A 125 -3.82 12.54 15.99
CA GLU A 125 -3.17 12.94 17.26
C GLU A 125 -3.50 11.98 18.42
N GLU A 126 -4.73 11.49 18.51
CA GLU A 126 -5.15 10.52 19.53
C GLU A 126 -4.37 9.19 19.51
N ASN A 127 -3.75 8.86 18.37
CA ASN A 127 -2.93 7.67 18.18
C ASN A 127 -1.42 7.99 18.18
N ALA A 128 -1.01 9.21 18.55
CA ALA A 128 0.39 9.64 18.51
C ALA A 128 1.32 8.74 19.33
N ASP A 129 0.83 8.15 20.42
CA ASP A 129 1.59 7.25 21.30
C ASP A 129 1.81 5.85 20.69
N LEU A 130 1.03 5.49 19.67
CA LEU A 130 1.17 4.22 18.95
C LEU A 130 2.19 4.30 17.80
N ILE A 131 2.66 5.50 17.46
CA ILE A 131 3.61 5.73 16.37
C ILE A 131 4.95 5.11 16.74
N LEU A 132 5.40 4.17 15.92
CA LEU A 132 6.71 3.54 16.05
C LEU A 132 7.81 4.45 15.50
N PRO A 133 9.04 4.39 16.07
CA PRO A 133 10.19 5.12 15.51
C PRO A 133 10.62 4.57 14.14
N SER A 134 10.29 3.32 13.83
CA SER A 134 10.55 2.68 12.54
C SER A 134 9.52 1.58 12.22
N LEU A 135 9.30 1.34 10.92
CA LEU A 135 8.59 0.15 10.43
C LEU A 135 9.62 -0.95 10.19
N ASP A 136 9.57 -2.00 11.00
CA ASP A 136 10.47 -3.14 10.90
C ASP A 136 9.73 -4.37 10.34
N TRP A 137 10.21 -4.93 9.23
CA TRP A 137 9.63 -6.14 8.65
C TRP A 137 10.68 -7.03 8.01
N ASN A 138 10.27 -8.24 7.62
CA ASN A 138 11.14 -9.23 7.00
C ASN A 138 10.60 -9.63 5.63
N LEU A 139 11.45 -9.60 4.61
CA LEU A 139 11.17 -10.13 3.29
C LEU A 139 11.34 -11.65 3.32
N ASN A 140 10.24 -12.40 3.40
CA ASN A 140 10.29 -13.86 3.44
C ASN A 140 10.39 -14.46 2.03
N VAL A 141 11.37 -13.98 1.24
CA VAL A 141 11.64 -14.42 -0.14
C VAL A 141 13.13 -14.64 -0.35
N ASN A 142 13.48 -15.51 -1.29
CA ASN A 142 14.86 -15.65 -1.78
C ASN A 142 15.12 -14.88 -3.08
N GLN A 143 14.06 -14.36 -3.71
CA GLN A 143 14.14 -13.56 -4.92
C GLN A 143 13.16 -12.41 -4.83
N MET A 144 13.62 -11.19 -5.10
CA MET A 144 12.76 -10.03 -5.27
C MET A 144 12.64 -9.71 -6.75
N GLU A 145 11.42 -9.68 -7.27
CA GLU A 145 11.16 -9.12 -8.60
C GLU A 145 11.40 -7.59 -8.63
N LYS A 146 11.58 -7.05 -9.83
CA LYS A 146 11.76 -5.62 -10.10
C LYS A 146 10.72 -4.72 -9.40
N LYS A 147 9.44 -5.11 -9.44
CA LYS A 147 8.38 -4.37 -8.73
C LYS A 147 8.63 -4.22 -7.22
N HIS A 148 9.21 -5.23 -6.56
CA HIS A 148 9.53 -5.15 -5.13
C HIS A 148 10.65 -4.16 -4.87
N MET A 149 11.70 -4.18 -5.71
CA MET A 149 12.80 -3.22 -5.62
C MET A 149 12.32 -1.78 -5.80
N LEU A 150 11.38 -1.56 -6.73
CA LEU A 150 10.78 -0.24 -6.93
C LEU A 150 9.83 0.18 -5.82
N ILE A 151 9.09 -0.74 -5.19
CA ILE A 151 8.32 -0.42 -3.98
C ILE A 151 9.25 0.07 -2.87
N LEU A 152 10.40 -0.59 -2.64
CA LEU A 152 11.39 -0.15 -1.66
C LEU A 152 11.97 1.23 -2.02
N ASP A 153 12.31 1.44 -3.29
CA ASP A 153 12.82 2.71 -3.81
C ASP A 153 11.81 3.86 -3.61
N MET A 154 10.53 3.63 -3.94
CA MET A 154 9.46 4.59 -3.74
C MET A 154 9.27 4.92 -2.26
N ILE A 155 9.25 3.91 -1.37
CA ILE A 155 9.04 4.14 0.06
C ILE A 155 10.21 4.92 0.66
N ASP A 156 11.45 4.55 0.31
CA ASP A 156 12.64 5.28 0.75
C ASP A 156 12.58 6.75 0.36
N ASN A 157 12.23 7.05 -0.90
CA ASN A 157 12.24 8.41 -1.42
C ASN A 157 10.98 9.23 -1.10
N ASN A 158 9.87 8.58 -0.74
CA ASN A 158 8.64 9.28 -0.37
C ASN A 158 8.78 10.06 0.95
N LYS A 159 9.63 9.62 1.89
CA LYS A 159 9.89 10.31 3.18
C LYS A 159 8.62 10.77 3.92
N TRP A 160 7.56 9.96 3.87
CA TRP A 160 6.24 10.29 4.42
C TRP A 160 5.58 11.55 3.86
N GLU A 161 6.05 12.10 2.73
CA GLU A 161 5.46 13.28 2.08
C GLU A 161 4.07 12.99 1.54
N ARG A 162 3.89 11.85 0.87
CA ARG A 162 2.61 11.44 0.29
C ARG A 162 2.08 10.17 0.98
N PRO A 163 0.78 10.11 1.30
CA PRO A 163 0.18 8.86 1.75
C PRO A 163 0.33 7.74 0.73
N ILE A 164 0.76 6.56 1.19
CA ILE A 164 0.90 5.36 0.35
C ILE A 164 -0.29 4.43 0.64
N TYR A 165 -0.99 4.02 -0.43
CA TYR A 165 -2.14 3.15 -0.35
C TYR A 165 -1.94 1.89 -1.20
N PHE A 166 -2.46 0.76 -0.72
CA PHE A 166 -2.53 -0.50 -1.43
C PHE A 166 -3.99 -0.88 -1.64
N SER A 167 -4.37 -1.34 -2.83
CA SER A 167 -5.74 -1.84 -3.05
C SER A 167 -5.96 -3.11 -2.24
N ILE A 168 -7.16 -3.28 -1.68
CA ILE A 168 -7.55 -4.50 -0.95
C ILE A 168 -7.60 -5.75 -1.84
N THR A 169 -7.59 -5.56 -3.17
CA THR A 169 -7.70 -6.61 -4.18
C THR A 169 -6.36 -7.11 -4.71
N ILE A 170 -5.21 -6.62 -4.22
CA ILE A 170 -3.89 -7.07 -4.69
C ILE A 170 -3.67 -8.55 -4.33
N GLY A 171 -4.18 -8.98 -3.18
CA GLY A 171 -4.10 -10.36 -2.72
C GLY A 171 -4.49 -10.49 -1.26
N ASN A 172 -4.30 -11.68 -0.70
CA ASN A 172 -4.65 -11.99 0.68
C ASN A 172 -3.49 -12.62 1.46
N SER A 173 -2.27 -12.16 1.18
CA SER A 173 -1.03 -12.68 1.79
C SER A 173 -0.02 -11.56 2.01
N ALA A 174 0.87 -11.73 3.00
CA ALA A 174 1.95 -10.77 3.27
C ALA A 174 2.81 -10.50 2.02
N HIS A 175 3.11 -11.54 1.25
CA HIS A 175 3.91 -11.45 0.02
C HIS A 175 3.31 -10.48 -1.00
N SER A 176 1.98 -10.51 -1.17
CA SER A 176 1.25 -9.63 -2.11
C SER A 176 1.45 -8.14 -1.80
N TYR A 177 1.76 -7.81 -0.54
CA TYR A 177 1.89 -6.46 -0.02
C TYR A 177 3.32 -6.12 0.40
N ALA A 178 4.32 -6.76 -0.22
CA ALA A 178 5.73 -6.60 0.13
C ALA A 178 6.03 -6.77 1.64
N TYR A 179 5.22 -7.59 2.32
CA TYR A 179 5.27 -7.90 3.75
C TYR A 179 5.03 -6.69 4.69
N LEU A 180 4.43 -5.61 4.17
CA LEU A 180 4.09 -4.41 4.94
C LEU A 180 2.71 -4.48 5.61
N TRP A 181 1.97 -5.57 5.42
CA TRP A 181 0.55 -5.67 5.78
C TRP A 181 0.22 -5.42 7.26
N ASP A 182 1.19 -5.63 8.17
CA ASP A 182 1.04 -5.38 9.61
C ASP A 182 1.06 -3.88 9.94
N TYR A 183 1.43 -3.04 8.97
CA TYR A 183 1.46 -1.58 9.07
C TYR A 183 0.33 -0.94 8.26
N PHE A 184 -0.72 -1.70 7.97
CA PHE A 184 -1.86 -1.20 7.21
C PHE A 184 -2.99 -0.73 8.11
N GLN A 185 -3.73 0.25 7.62
CA GLN A 185 -5.01 0.69 8.13
C GLN A 185 -6.05 0.59 7.02
N LEU A 186 -7.21 0.00 7.30
CA LEU A 186 -8.30 -0.10 6.34
C LEU A 186 -9.03 1.24 6.22
N ASP A 187 -8.86 1.91 5.09
CA ASP A 187 -9.48 3.19 4.72
C ASP A 187 -10.41 2.97 3.52
N GLY A 188 -11.66 2.55 3.77
CA GLY A 188 -12.65 2.28 2.72
C GLY A 188 -12.30 1.03 1.90
N LEU A 189 -11.88 1.20 0.64
CA LEU A 189 -11.47 0.10 -0.27
C LEU A 189 -9.95 0.06 -0.52
N ALA A 190 -9.17 0.71 0.33
CA ALA A 190 -7.72 0.69 0.29
C ALA A 190 -7.11 0.48 1.68
N TYR A 191 -5.89 -0.03 1.70
CA TYR A 191 -5.05 -0.10 2.87
C TYR A 191 -4.05 1.04 2.87
N ARG A 192 -4.13 1.96 3.83
CA ARG A 192 -3.12 3.01 4.04
C ARG A 192 -1.93 2.45 4.80
N LEU A 193 -0.71 2.74 4.35
CA LEU A 193 0.50 2.47 5.13
C LEU A 193 0.60 3.50 6.27
N VAL A 194 0.66 3.02 7.52
CA VAL A 194 0.76 3.83 8.72
C VAL A 194 1.86 3.29 9.66
N PRO A 195 2.55 4.13 10.44
CA PRO A 195 3.61 3.71 11.36
C PRO A 195 3.09 3.10 12.67
N ILE A 196 2.01 2.31 12.60
CA ILE A 196 1.41 1.61 13.74
C ILE A 196 1.38 0.13 13.39
N LYS A 197 1.93 -0.72 14.25
CA LYS A 197 1.96 -2.17 14.02
C LYS A 197 0.71 -2.82 14.58
N THR A 198 0.03 -3.61 13.75
CA THR A 198 -1.11 -4.44 14.13
C THR A 198 -0.99 -5.76 13.40
N LYS A 199 -1.02 -6.87 14.14
CA LYS A 199 -0.90 -8.20 13.56
C LYS A 199 -2.00 -8.43 12.53
N SER A 200 -1.60 -8.67 11.28
CA SER A 200 -2.50 -8.95 10.18
C SER A 200 -2.60 -10.44 9.89
N GLN A 201 -3.74 -10.83 9.33
CA GLN A 201 -3.97 -12.16 8.82
C GLN A 201 -4.89 -12.11 7.60
N ALA A 202 -4.94 -13.20 6.84
CA ALA A 202 -5.83 -13.32 5.69
C ALA A 202 -7.27 -12.95 6.07
N GLY A 203 -7.91 -12.07 5.30
CA GLY A 203 -9.27 -11.56 5.55
C GLY A 203 -9.39 -10.46 6.61
N LYS A 204 -8.41 -10.30 7.51
CA LYS A 204 -8.35 -9.24 8.53
C LYS A 204 -6.99 -8.52 8.48
N ILE A 205 -6.73 -7.85 7.35
CA ILE A 205 -5.48 -7.11 7.12
C ILE A 205 -5.58 -5.70 7.69
N GLY A 206 -4.58 -5.30 8.46
CA GLY A 206 -4.43 -3.97 9.02
C GLY A 206 -5.37 -3.66 10.19
N ARG A 207 -5.11 -2.52 10.84
CA ARG A 207 -5.97 -1.91 11.85
C ARG A 207 -7.18 -1.22 11.25
N ILE A 208 -8.08 -0.75 12.11
CA ILE A 208 -9.27 0.00 11.75
C ILE A 208 -9.28 1.29 12.56
N GLU A 209 -9.39 2.42 11.85
CA GLU A 209 -9.84 3.69 12.39
C GLU A 209 -11.35 3.78 12.13
N SER A 210 -12.14 3.61 13.19
CA SER A 210 -13.59 3.46 13.08
C SER A 210 -14.23 4.69 12.42
N ASP A 211 -13.88 5.92 12.83
CA ASP A 211 -14.42 7.14 12.21
C ASP A 211 -14.13 7.21 10.71
N ILE A 212 -12.88 6.96 10.31
CA ILE A 212 -12.45 7.05 8.90
C ILE A 212 -13.18 6.01 8.06
N LEU A 213 -13.24 4.77 8.55
CA LEU A 213 -13.89 3.68 7.85
C LEU A 213 -15.42 3.87 7.83
N TYR A 214 -16.02 4.33 8.93
CA TYR A 214 -17.44 4.67 9.02
C TYR A 214 -17.80 5.75 8.02
N THR A 215 -17.13 6.91 8.04
CA THR A 215 -17.37 7.99 7.07
C THR A 215 -17.19 7.50 5.64
N SER A 216 -16.18 6.66 5.37
CA SER A 216 -15.97 6.11 4.02
C SER A 216 -17.14 5.23 3.57
N LEU A 217 -17.58 4.30 4.40
CA LEU A 217 -18.63 3.33 4.06
C LEU A 217 -20.04 3.93 4.11
N MET A 218 -20.34 4.80 5.07
CA MET A 218 -21.70 5.28 5.33
C MET A 218 -22.02 6.60 4.63
N GLU A 219 -21.02 7.47 4.44
CA GLU A 219 -21.26 8.84 3.96
C GLU A 219 -20.70 9.10 2.56
N ARG A 220 -19.58 8.43 2.20
CA ARG A 220 -18.89 8.69 0.92
C ARG A 220 -19.19 7.68 -0.18
N PHE A 221 -19.46 6.43 0.17
CA PHE A 221 -19.77 5.39 -0.80
C PHE A 221 -21.25 5.38 -1.15
N GLU A 222 -21.54 5.13 -2.43
CA GLU A 222 -22.89 4.96 -2.94
C GLU A 222 -23.06 3.49 -3.33
N TYR A 223 -24.17 2.90 -2.90
CA TYR A 223 -24.53 1.51 -3.18
C TYR A 223 -25.89 1.48 -3.85
N GLY A 224 -26.08 0.63 -4.85
CA GLY A 224 -27.38 0.54 -5.50
C GLY A 224 -27.49 -0.58 -6.51
N ASN A 225 -28.74 -0.86 -6.88
CA ASN A 225 -29.16 -1.72 -7.99
C ASN A 225 -28.72 -3.19 -7.94
N MET A 226 -28.12 -3.64 -6.84
CA MET A 226 -27.63 -5.01 -6.66
C MET A 226 -28.71 -6.03 -6.28
N ASN A 227 -29.87 -5.57 -5.82
CA ASN A 227 -31.02 -6.39 -5.44
C ASN A 227 -32.06 -6.53 -6.57
N SER A 228 -31.85 -5.87 -7.71
CA SER A 228 -32.76 -5.94 -8.84
C SER A 228 -32.63 -7.28 -9.56
N PRO A 229 -33.73 -8.03 -9.80
CA PRO A 229 -33.68 -9.28 -10.56
C PRO A 229 -33.32 -9.05 -12.05
N GLU A 230 -33.38 -7.80 -12.52
CA GLU A 230 -33.01 -7.41 -13.88
C GLU A 230 -31.49 -7.23 -14.06
N VAL A 231 -30.73 -7.20 -12.96
CA VAL A 231 -29.27 -7.01 -12.98
C VAL A 231 -28.58 -8.36 -12.81
N TYR A 232 -27.95 -8.85 -13.89
CA TYR A 232 -27.09 -10.03 -13.81
C TYR A 232 -25.77 -9.70 -13.11
N LEU A 233 -25.48 -10.44 -12.03
CA LEU A 233 -24.22 -10.35 -11.30
C LEU A 233 -23.37 -11.58 -11.61
N ASP A 234 -22.27 -11.38 -12.33
CA ASP A 234 -21.28 -12.45 -12.57
C ASP A 234 -20.42 -12.74 -11.32
N GLU A 235 -19.60 -13.78 -11.39
CA GLU A 235 -18.68 -14.18 -10.31
C GLU A 235 -17.75 -13.03 -9.87
N THR A 236 -17.28 -12.21 -10.81
CA THR A 236 -16.34 -11.12 -10.50
C THR A 236 -17.03 -10.05 -9.66
N ASN A 237 -18.25 -9.66 -10.03
CA ASN A 237 -19.06 -8.71 -9.27
C ASN A 237 -19.32 -9.24 -7.85
N LEU A 238 -19.73 -10.51 -7.72
CA LEU A 238 -20.02 -11.13 -6.44
C LEU A 238 -18.78 -11.18 -5.53
N ARG A 239 -17.59 -11.49 -6.07
CA ARG A 239 -16.34 -11.46 -5.29
C ARG A 239 -15.97 -10.06 -4.82
N LEU A 240 -16.18 -9.02 -5.64
CA LEU A 240 -15.89 -7.64 -5.24
C LEU A 240 -16.79 -7.20 -4.08
N VAL A 241 -18.05 -7.61 -4.09
CA VAL A 241 -19.04 -7.29 -3.05
C VAL A 241 -18.67 -7.93 -1.72
N MET A 242 -18.04 -9.12 -1.73
CA MET A 242 -17.53 -9.75 -0.52
C MET A 242 -16.51 -8.87 0.22
N ASN A 243 -15.72 -8.06 -0.50
CA ASN A 243 -14.80 -7.12 0.15
C ASN A 243 -15.55 -6.02 0.89
N ILE A 244 -16.61 -5.47 0.30
CA ILE A 244 -17.46 -4.45 0.93
C ILE A 244 -18.12 -5.04 2.18
N ARG A 245 -18.71 -6.23 2.07
CA ARG A 245 -19.33 -6.94 3.21
C ARG A 245 -18.33 -7.20 4.34
N ASN A 246 -17.12 -7.63 4.01
CA ASN A 246 -16.05 -7.82 5.00
C ASN A 246 -15.72 -6.50 5.71
N ASN A 247 -15.61 -5.39 4.98
CA ASN A 247 -15.31 -4.08 5.57
C ASN A 247 -16.40 -3.62 6.54
N PHE A 248 -17.68 -3.82 6.20
CA PHE A 248 -18.80 -3.57 7.12
C PHE A 248 -18.73 -4.45 8.36
N SER A 249 -18.49 -5.75 8.20
CA SER A 249 -18.36 -6.68 9.34
C SER A 249 -17.22 -6.27 10.26
N ARG A 250 -16.08 -5.90 9.69
CA ARG A 250 -14.90 -5.44 10.44
C ARG A 250 -15.14 -4.13 11.17
N LEU A 251 -15.86 -3.18 10.56
CA LEU A 251 -16.27 -1.94 11.21
C LEU A 251 -17.23 -2.22 12.37
N ALA A 252 -18.23 -3.08 12.17
CA ALA A 252 -19.17 -3.46 13.23
C ALA A 252 -18.44 -4.10 14.42
N ASP A 253 -17.54 -5.06 14.19
CA ASP A 253 -16.70 -5.66 15.23
C ASP A 253 -15.94 -4.58 16.02
N LYS A 254 -15.35 -3.60 15.32
CA LYS A 254 -14.57 -2.51 15.95
C LYS A 254 -15.44 -1.59 16.79
N LEU A 255 -16.62 -1.20 16.29
CA LEU A 255 -17.57 -0.35 17.01
C LEU A 255 -18.16 -1.03 18.25
N ILE A 256 -18.43 -2.34 18.17
CA ILE A 256 -18.85 -3.14 19.33
C ILE A 256 -17.77 -3.09 20.41
N LEU A 257 -16.51 -3.34 20.04
CA LEU A 257 -15.39 -3.29 21.00
C LEU A 257 -15.24 -1.89 21.62
N GLU A 258 -15.39 -0.82 20.84
CA GLU A 258 -15.32 0.56 21.34
C GLU A 258 -16.50 0.91 22.26
N GLY A 259 -17.71 0.41 21.95
CA GLY A 259 -18.89 0.54 22.81
C GLY A 259 -18.78 -0.25 24.11
N ASP A 260 -18.24 -1.48 24.06
CA ASP A 260 -17.97 -2.30 25.25
C ASP A 260 -16.84 -1.72 26.11
N SER A 261 -15.90 -0.99 25.51
CA SER A 261 -14.79 -0.30 26.20
C SER A 261 -15.27 0.88 27.06
N ALA A 262 -16.52 1.35 26.89
CA ALA A 262 -17.13 2.37 27.75
C ALA A 262 -17.59 1.83 29.12
N GLY A 263 -17.38 0.54 29.41
CA GLY A 263 -17.69 -0.09 30.70
C GLY A 263 -19.17 -0.46 30.86
N PRO A 264 -19.49 -1.40 31.77
CA PRO A 264 -20.84 -1.95 31.89
C PRO A 264 -21.82 -0.85 32.29
N LEU A 265 -22.87 -0.68 31.48
CA LEU A 265 -24.08 0.01 31.92
C LEU A 265 -24.52 -0.67 33.21
N LYS A 266 -24.44 0.07 34.32
CA LYS A 266 -25.08 -0.30 35.57
C LYS A 266 -26.55 -0.60 35.25
N CYS A 267 -26.92 -1.87 35.37
CA CYS A 267 -28.30 -2.25 35.67
C CYS A 267 -28.63 -1.80 37.10
#